data_AF-A0A2W4NXA6-F1
#
_entry.id   AF-A0A2W4NXA6-F1
#
_cell.length_a   1.000
_cell.length_b   1.000
_cell.length_c   1.000
_cell.angle_alpha   90.00
_cell.angle_beta   90.00
_cell.angle_gamma   90.00
#
_symmetry.space_group_name_H-M   'P 1'
#
loop_
_entity.id
_entity.type
_entity.pdbx_description
1 polymer ?
#
loop_
_entity_poly.entity_id
_entity_poly.type
_entity_poly.pdbx_seq_one_letter_code
_entity_poly.pdbx_strand_id
1 'polypeptide(L)'
;MAMVGLDDASMQEDSGDLGPWIMNAVAIIASVYFLAWLLARLGATGIHAAGIGFLTAFTIHHLHTMNSNMFAGEPYGLAWITGGYVVASLTIAGFILGSWVKKSGQGSRTASLP
;
A
#
# COMPACT_ATOMS: atom_id res chain seq x y z
N MET A 1 9.85 -21.50 12.25
CA MET A 1 8.90 -21.73 13.35
C MET A 1 9.57 -21.50 14.70
N ALA A 2 10.64 -22.22 15.07
CA ALA A 2 11.36 -21.98 16.33
C ALA A 2 12.01 -20.58 16.48
N MET A 3 12.39 -19.91 15.38
CA MET A 3 12.98 -18.56 15.42
C MET A 3 11.96 -17.43 15.59
N VAL A 4 10.66 -17.73 15.63
CA VAL A 4 9.57 -16.74 15.78
C VAL A 4 8.67 -17.02 16.99
N GLY A 5 9.04 -18.00 17.84
CA GLY A 5 8.27 -18.33 19.04
C GLY A 5 6.85 -18.86 18.77
N LEU A 6 6.58 -19.31 17.54
CA LEU A 6 5.29 -19.88 17.16
C LEU A 6 5.38 -21.40 17.25
N ASP A 7 4.72 -21.98 18.25
CA ASP A 7 4.52 -23.42 18.37
C ASP A 7 3.20 -23.87 17.71
N ASP A 8 3.08 -25.15 17.37
CA ASP A 8 1.90 -25.68 16.67
C ASP A 8 0.61 -25.52 17.50
N ALA A 9 0.72 -25.36 18.81
CA ALA A 9 -0.42 -25.14 19.70
C ALA A 9 -0.99 -23.72 19.56
N SER A 10 -0.13 -22.69 19.49
CA SER A 10 -0.51 -21.29 19.27
C SER A 10 -1.14 -21.05 17.90
N MET A 11 -0.78 -21.86 16.89
CA MET A 11 -1.38 -21.81 15.55
C MET A 11 -2.75 -22.48 15.48
N GLN A 12 -3.04 -23.44 16.37
CA GLN A 12 -4.35 -24.11 16.45
C GLN A 12 -5.36 -23.35 17.31
N GLU A 13 -4.89 -22.47 18.21
CA GLU A 13 -5.74 -21.68 19.11
C GLU A 13 -6.28 -20.38 18.47
N ASP A 14 -5.74 -19.97 17.31
CA ASP A 14 -6.27 -18.85 16.54
C ASP A 14 -7.63 -19.23 15.92
N SER A 15 -8.69 -18.99 16.67
CA SER A 15 -10.09 -19.35 16.38
C SER A 15 -10.70 -18.72 15.11
N GLY A 16 -9.88 -18.22 14.19
CA GLY A 16 -10.32 -17.69 12.90
C GLY A 16 -11.11 -16.41 13.05
N ASP A 17 -10.63 -15.47 13.88
CA ASP A 17 -11.28 -14.16 14.00
C ASP A 17 -11.27 -13.45 12.64
N LEU A 18 -12.48 -13.16 12.12
CA LEU A 18 -12.66 -12.51 10.83
C LEU A 18 -12.32 -11.02 10.90
N GLY A 19 -12.27 -10.43 12.09
CA GLY A 19 -12.02 -9.00 12.30
C GLY A 19 -10.77 -8.48 11.59
N PRO A 20 -9.57 -9.05 11.87
CA PRO A 20 -8.32 -8.64 11.21
C PRO A 20 -8.37 -8.77 9.68
N TRP A 21 -9.01 -9.81 9.15
CA TRP A 21 -9.14 -10.03 7.71
C TRP A 21 -10.01 -8.98 7.03
N ILE A 22 -11.15 -8.65 7.66
CA ILE A 22 -12.06 -7.60 7.16
C ILE A 22 -11.34 -6.25 7.19
N MET A 23 -10.67 -5.92 8.30
CA MET A 23 -9.95 -4.65 8.41
C MET A 23 -8.80 -4.55 7.41
N ASN A 24 -8.08 -5.65 7.16
CA ASN A 24 -7.03 -5.68 6.15
C ASN A 24 -7.60 -5.47 4.73
N ALA A 25 -8.74 -6.10 4.42
CA ALA A 25 -9.42 -5.88 3.14
C ALA A 25 -9.87 -4.41 2.96
N VAL A 26 -10.43 -3.81 4.00
CA VAL A 26 -10.81 -2.39 3.96
C VAL A 26 -9.58 -1.49 3.79
N ALA A 27 -8.50 -1.76 4.54
CA ALA A 27 -7.27 -1.00 4.46
C ALA A 27 -6.68 -1.04 3.05
N ILE A 28 -6.59 -2.22 2.43
CA ILE A 28 -6.00 -2.35 1.09
C ILE A 28 -6.84 -1.65 0.02
N ILE A 29 -8.17 -1.77 0.09
CA ILE A 29 -9.08 -1.08 -0.84
C ILE A 29 -8.95 0.44 -0.69
N ALA A 30 -8.96 0.94 0.54
CA ALA A 30 -8.85 2.36 0.82
C ALA A 30 -7.50 2.93 0.35
N SER A 31 -6.39 2.25 0.65
CA SER A 31 -5.06 2.70 0.24
C SER A 31 -4.89 2.71 -1.29
N VAL A 32 -5.38 1.68 -1.99
CA VAL A 32 -5.31 1.62 -3.46
C VAL A 32 -6.22 2.69 -4.09
N TYR A 33 -7.40 2.94 -3.54
CA TYR A 33 -8.32 3.97 -4.03
C TYR A 33 -7.73 5.38 -3.82
N PHE A 34 -7.13 5.63 -2.66
CA PHE A 34 -6.39 6.87 -2.40
C PHE A 34 -5.26 7.06 -3.41
N LEU A 35 -4.47 6.02 -3.68
CA LEU A 35 -3.39 6.06 -4.66
C LEU A 35 -3.93 6.34 -6.07
N ALA A 36 -5.02 5.69 -6.49
CA ALA A 36 -5.66 5.94 -7.77
C ALA A 36 -6.14 7.39 -7.91
N TRP A 37 -6.78 7.94 -6.87
CA TRP A 37 -7.18 9.35 -6.82
C TRP A 37 -5.97 10.29 -6.94
N LEU A 38 -4.89 10.02 -6.20
CA LEU A 38 -3.67 10.82 -6.21
C LEU A 38 -3.02 10.82 -7.60
N LEU A 39 -2.88 9.65 -8.22
CA LEU A 39 -2.32 9.51 -9.57
C LEU A 39 -3.17 10.25 -10.61
N ALA A 40 -4.51 10.20 -10.50
CA ALA A 40 -5.40 10.95 -11.38
C ALA A 40 -5.25 12.46 -11.23
N ARG A 41 -4.95 12.97 -10.02
CA ARG A 41 -4.68 14.40 -9.77
C ARG A 41 -3.34 14.84 -10.31
N LEU A 42 -2.33 13.97 -10.25
CA LEU A 42 -0.97 14.24 -10.72
C LEU A 42 -0.78 13.96 -12.22
N GLY A 43 -1.73 13.27 -12.86
CA GLY A 43 -1.61 12.87 -14.27
C GLY A 43 -0.47 11.89 -14.53
N ALA A 44 -0.04 11.15 -13.50
CA ALA A 44 1.12 10.27 -13.58
C ALA A 44 0.75 8.89 -14.14
N THR A 45 1.62 8.36 -15.01
CA THR A 45 1.41 7.08 -15.70
C THR A 45 2.67 6.21 -15.69
N GLY A 46 2.50 4.92 -15.97
CA GLY A 46 3.59 3.95 -16.09
C GLY A 46 4.55 3.95 -14.91
N ILE A 47 5.85 4.07 -15.20
CA ILE A 47 6.91 4.05 -14.17
C ILE A 47 6.85 5.23 -13.19
N HIS A 48 6.37 6.40 -13.62
CA HIS A 48 6.22 7.54 -12.72
C HIS A 48 5.14 7.29 -11.67
N ALA A 49 4.08 6.57 -12.02
CA ALA A 49 3.05 6.16 -11.07
C ALA A 49 3.58 5.15 -10.04
N ALA A 50 4.49 4.25 -10.46
CA ALA A 50 5.21 3.37 -9.54
C ALA A 50 6.05 4.18 -8.54
N GLY A 51 6.78 5.19 -9.02
CA GLY A 51 7.56 6.10 -8.18
C GLY A 51 6.71 6.87 -7.16
N ILE A 52 5.51 7.32 -7.55
CA ILE A 52 4.57 7.97 -6.61
C ILE A 52 4.07 6.97 -5.57
N GLY A 53 3.74 5.74 -5.97
CA GLY A 53 3.38 4.67 -5.04
C GLY A 53 4.49 4.39 -4.02
N PHE A 54 5.72 4.26 -4.50
CA PHE A 54 6.92 4.10 -3.68
C PHE A 54 7.07 5.25 -2.69
N LEU A 55 7.11 6.49 -3.17
CA LEU A 55 7.32 7.68 -2.33
C LEU A 55 6.23 7.82 -1.28
N THR A 56 4.97 7.60 -1.66
CA THR A 56 3.83 7.65 -0.74
C THR A 56 4.00 6.64 0.39
N ALA A 57 4.25 5.37 0.04
CA ALA A 57 4.40 4.31 1.02
C ALA A 57 5.67 4.44 1.87
N PHE A 58 6.77 4.84 1.24
CA PHE A 58 8.06 4.99 1.90
C PHE A 58 8.02 6.12 2.94
N THR A 59 7.56 7.31 2.52
CA THR A 59 7.59 8.51 3.37
C THR A 59 6.51 8.52 4.45
N ILE A 60 5.29 8.07 4.12
CA ILE A 60 4.14 8.18 5.05
C ILE A 60 4.06 6.97 5.96
N HIS A 61 4.28 5.76 5.43
CA HIS A 61 4.15 4.52 6.21
C HIS A 61 5.49 4.04 6.73
N HIS A 62 6.44 3.70 5.84
CA HIS A 62 7.65 2.97 6.25
C HIS A 62 8.57 3.78 7.17
N LEU A 63 8.82 5.06 6.88
CA LEU A 63 9.62 5.90 7.78
C LEU A 63 8.96 6.09 9.15
N HIS A 64 7.62 6.16 9.19
CA HIS A 64 6.89 6.26 10.46
C HIS A 64 6.97 4.96 11.27
N THR A 65 6.77 3.81 10.63
CA THR A 65 6.95 2.49 11.26
C THR A 65 8.38 2.32 11.74
N MET A 66 9.38 2.63 10.91
CA MET A 66 10.78 2.53 11.29
C MET A 66 11.09 3.41 12.50
N ASN A 67 10.66 4.67 12.48
CA ASN A 67 10.84 5.58 13.60
C ASN A 67 10.24 5.00 14.88
N SER A 68 8.99 4.54 14.83
CA SER A 68 8.28 3.96 15.98
C SER A 68 8.98 2.71 16.53
N ASN A 69 9.39 1.80 15.65
CA ASN A 69 10.07 0.57 16.01
C ASN A 69 11.46 0.85 16.63
N MET A 70 12.21 1.82 16.10
CA MET A 70 13.51 2.20 16.67
C MET A 70 13.36 2.85 18.04
N PHE A 71 12.33 3.67 18.25
CA PHE A 71 12.01 4.19 19.59
C PHE A 71 11.58 3.09 20.56
N ALA A 72 10.93 2.04 20.08
CA ALA A 72 10.58 0.86 20.87
C ALA A 72 11.76 -0.11 21.11
N GLY A 73 12.94 0.18 20.56
CA GLY A 73 14.12 -0.68 20.70
C GLY A 73 14.07 -1.97 19.85
N GLU A 74 13.18 -2.04 18.87
CA GLU A 74 13.08 -3.18 17.98
C GLU A 74 14.27 -3.26 16.99
N PRO A 75 14.61 -4.45 16.46
CA PRO A 75 15.68 -4.59 15.48
C PRO A 75 15.39 -3.85 14.16
N TYR A 76 16.40 -3.17 13.61
CA TYR A 76 16.28 -2.43 12.34
C TYR A 76 15.78 -3.29 11.18
N GLY A 77 16.21 -4.55 11.10
CA GLY A 77 15.75 -5.48 10.06
C GLY A 77 14.24 -5.76 10.12
N LEU A 78 13.64 -5.73 11.31
CA LEU A 78 12.22 -5.95 11.50
C LEU A 78 11.40 -4.79 10.90
N ALA A 79 11.87 -3.55 11.06
CA ALA A 79 11.21 -2.39 10.45
C ALA A 79 11.15 -2.48 8.91
N TRP A 80 12.15 -3.09 8.27
CA TRP A 80 12.15 -3.33 6.83
C TRP A 80 11.24 -4.48 6.41
N ILE A 81 11.14 -5.54 7.21
CA ILE A 81 10.20 -6.63 6.93
C ILE A 81 8.77 -6.10 7.07
N THR A 82 8.45 -5.42 8.17
CA THR A 82 7.10 -4.93 8.49
C THR A 82 6.69 -3.74 7.63
N GLY A 83 7.58 -2.80 7.34
CA GLY A 83 7.24 -1.65 6.49
C GLY A 83 7.44 -1.90 4.99
N GLY A 84 8.40 -2.76 4.64
CA GLY A 84 8.83 -2.96 3.26
C GLY A 84 7.79 -3.65 2.39
N TYR A 85 6.97 -4.55 2.93
CA TYR A 85 5.89 -5.16 2.15
C TYR A 85 4.85 -4.11 1.71
N VAL A 86 4.56 -3.10 2.53
CA VAL A 86 3.65 -2.00 2.17
C VAL A 86 4.27 -1.15 1.06
N VAL A 87 5.56 -0.84 1.16
CA VAL A 87 6.31 -0.11 0.13
C VAL A 87 6.27 -0.82 -1.20
N ALA A 88 6.61 -2.12 -1.22
CA ALA A 88 6.55 -2.94 -2.43
C ALA A 88 5.13 -2.99 -3.00
N SER A 89 4.12 -3.23 -2.16
CA SER A 89 2.73 -3.36 -2.57
C SER A 89 2.20 -2.09 -3.24
N LEU A 90 2.41 -0.91 -2.64
CA LEU A 90 1.95 0.35 -3.21
C LEU A 90 2.76 0.79 -4.43
N THR A 91 4.05 0.42 -4.51
CA THR A 91 4.86 0.65 -5.72
C THR A 91 4.30 -0.14 -6.89
N ILE A 92 4.01 -1.43 -6.69
CA ILE A 92 3.43 -2.31 -7.71
C ILE A 92 2.01 -1.85 -8.06
N ALA A 93 1.19 -1.52 -7.07
CA ALA A 93 -0.15 -0.99 -7.30
C ALA A 93 -0.12 0.31 -8.11
N GLY A 94 0.81 1.22 -7.80
CA GLY A 94 1.01 2.46 -8.55
C GLY A 94 1.38 2.18 -10.01
N PHE A 95 2.28 1.24 -10.26
CA PHE A 95 2.63 0.82 -11.63
C PHE A 95 1.41 0.27 -12.39
N ILE A 96 0.65 -0.62 -11.75
CA ILE A 96 -0.54 -1.25 -12.36
C ILE A 96 -1.58 -0.17 -12.70
N LEU A 97 -1.92 0.68 -11.73
CA LEU A 97 -2.90 1.76 -11.92
C LEU A 97 -2.45 2.76 -12.97
N GLY A 98 -1.19 3.18 -12.95
CA GLY A 98 -0.64 4.14 -13.92
C GLY A 98 -0.45 3.57 -15.31
N SER A 99 -0.38 2.25 -15.46
CA SER A 99 -0.32 1.55 -16.75
C SER A 99 -1.70 1.15 -17.26
N TRP A 100 -2.74 1.30 -16.44
CA TRP A 100 -4.10 0.96 -16.82
C TRP A 100 -4.67 2.00 -17.80
N VAL A 101 -4.61 1.69 -19.10
CA VAL A 101 -5.22 2.53 -20.13
C VAL A 101 -6.74 2.41 -20.00
N LYS A 102 -7.41 3.48 -19.54
CA LYS A 102 -8.87 3.56 -19.55
C LYS A 102 -9.36 3.66 -21.00
N LYS A 103 -9.74 2.53 -21.62
CA LYS A 103 -10.48 2.51 -22.91
C LYS A 103 -11.92 3.00 -22.70
N SER A 104 -12.10 4.31 -22.45
CA SER A 104 -13.34 5.09 -22.65
C SER A 104 -13.30 6.40 -21.85
N GLY A 105 -13.33 7.55 -22.53
CA GLY A 105 -13.58 8.84 -21.86
C GLY A 105 -12.84 10.08 -22.39
N GLN A 106 -12.20 10.03 -23.56
CA GLN A 106 -12.01 11.25 -24.36
C GLN A 106 -13.37 11.60 -24.99
N GLY A 107 -14.19 12.35 -24.26
CA GLY A 107 -15.49 12.83 -24.72
C GLY A 107 -16.08 13.80 -23.70
N SER A 108 -16.25 15.06 -24.10
CA SER A 108 -16.89 16.16 -23.37
C SER A 108 -16.06 17.03 -22.41
N ARG A 109 -14.87 17.48 -22.85
CA ARG A 109 -14.34 18.79 -22.42
C ARG A 109 -14.11 19.76 -23.58
N THR A 110 -15.02 19.73 -24.55
CA THR A 110 -15.25 20.82 -25.50
C THR A 110 -16.66 21.38 -25.24
N ALA A 111 -16.87 21.94 -24.05
CA ALA A 111 -17.91 22.95 -23.91
C ALA A 111 -17.27 24.28 -24.33
N SER A 112 -17.17 24.50 -25.64
CA SER A 112 -17.09 25.84 -26.19
C SER A 112 -18.39 26.54 -25.79
N LEU A 113 -18.30 27.51 -24.90
CA LEU A 113 -19.40 28.44 -24.67
C LEU A 113 -19.41 29.49 -25.79
N PRO A 114 -20.61 29.96 -26.21
CA PRO A 114 -20.79 30.94 -27.28
C PRO A 114 -20.25 32.33 -26.94
#